data_AF-A0A7S3D269-F1
#
_entry.id   AF-A0A7S3D269-F1
#
_cell.length_a   1.000
_cell.length_b   1.000
_cell.length_c   1.000
_cell.angle_alpha   90.00
_cell.angle_beta   90.00
_cell.angle_gamma   90.00
#
_symmetry.space_group_name_H-M   'P 1'
#
loop_
_entity.id
_entity.type
_entity.pdbx_description
1 polymer ?
#
loop_
_entity_poly.entity_id
_entity_poly.type
_entity_poly.pdbx_seq_one_letter_code
_entity_poly.pdbx_strand_id
1 'polypeptide(L)'
;MEEGFELWRVAVLGSGPSEGIPRVSCITRPAPSCRACVDSLRPHSKNRRRNTSLLLTLRRRQCGESWSEGEEKNILIDCGKFFWEGAIEWFPLLGVRSIDAVILTHDHFDAAGGLDNLRDWTMPPLCLQQTVPVYVRDEDKAGIAAAFPYLVEPSLSTGGGAVPALSFSSIADYVQFQIFGLSFLPVPIEHGRTTALAFVFDHFCYASDVKEVSDLAFAALPSSPSFLFVDCLREVEQSSHLSLSESVDLAGRMKAKRTFLIGIGHEVSKPGQRWGRREVHVRIHIHIHIHIHIHI
;
A
#
# COMPACT_ATOMS: atom_id res chain seq x y z
N MET A 1 -18.71 -16.07 -12.01
CA MET A 1 -18.05 -15.63 -10.76
C MET A 1 -16.82 -16.50 -10.63
N GLU A 2 -15.61 -15.95 -10.48
CA GLU A 2 -14.48 -16.79 -10.05
C GLU A 2 -14.73 -17.14 -8.58
N GLU A 3 -15.39 -18.28 -8.37
CA GLU A 3 -15.87 -18.71 -7.07
C GLU A 3 -14.70 -19.07 -6.16
N GLY A 4 -14.56 -18.30 -5.08
CA GLY A 4 -14.10 -18.87 -3.83
C GLY A 4 -12.97 -18.17 -3.09
N PHE A 5 -12.41 -17.02 -3.49
CA PHE A 5 -11.42 -16.34 -2.65
C PHE A 5 -12.07 -15.31 -1.72
N GLU A 6 -11.57 -15.24 -0.48
CA GLU A 6 -11.95 -14.23 0.51
C GLU A 6 -10.73 -13.52 1.05
N LEU A 7 -10.87 -12.24 1.39
CA LEU A 7 -9.81 -11.48 2.04
C LEU A 7 -9.50 -12.09 3.41
N TRP A 8 -8.32 -12.68 3.54
CA TRP A 8 -7.89 -13.38 4.74
C TRP A 8 -7.02 -12.50 5.64
N ARG A 9 -6.15 -11.69 5.03
CA ARG A 9 -5.16 -10.88 5.75
C ARG A 9 -4.86 -9.58 5.00
N VAL A 10 -4.68 -8.52 5.77
CA VAL A 10 -4.10 -7.24 5.32
C VAL A 10 -2.86 -6.98 6.14
N ALA A 11 -1.71 -6.82 5.48
CA ALA A 11 -0.43 -6.49 6.11
C ALA A 11 0.10 -5.17 5.58
N VAL A 12 0.62 -4.33 6.48
CA VAL A 12 1.24 -3.05 6.11
C VAL A 12 2.73 -3.31 5.87
N LEU A 13 3.17 -3.27 4.61
CA LEU A 13 4.58 -3.48 4.26
C LEU A 13 5.41 -2.22 4.53
N GLY A 14 4.78 -1.04 4.41
CA GLY A 14 5.37 0.24 4.76
C GLY A 14 4.32 1.30 5.10
N SER A 15 4.75 2.31 5.86
CA SER A 15 3.89 3.32 6.49
C SER A 15 4.54 4.72 6.55
N GLY A 16 5.66 4.88 5.87
CA GLY A 16 6.48 6.08 5.85
C GLY A 16 6.27 6.88 4.57
N PRO A 17 6.84 8.09 4.53
CA PRO A 17 6.71 8.99 3.40
C PRO A 17 7.60 8.53 2.24
N SER A 18 7.59 9.31 1.17
CA SER A 18 8.45 9.10 0.00
C SER A 18 9.92 8.87 0.37
N GLU A 19 10.47 9.56 1.37
CA GLU A 19 11.90 9.46 1.72
C GLU A 19 12.22 8.33 2.69
N GLY A 20 11.21 7.68 3.25
CA GLY A 20 11.35 6.65 4.28
C GLY A 20 11.92 7.18 5.61
N ILE A 21 11.98 6.29 6.59
CA ILE A 21 12.61 6.53 7.89
C ILE A 21 13.52 5.35 8.22
N PRO A 22 14.81 5.58 8.52
CA PRO A 22 15.44 6.88 8.75
C PRO A 22 15.68 7.71 7.49
N ARG A 23 15.71 9.03 7.64
CA ARG A 23 16.34 9.93 6.66
C ARG A 23 17.85 9.80 6.78
N VAL A 24 18.53 9.46 5.68
CA VAL A 24 20.01 9.33 5.64
C VAL A 24 20.69 10.57 6.19
N SER A 25 20.32 11.76 5.70
CA SER A 25 20.86 13.04 6.17
C SER A 25 20.65 13.30 7.66
N CYS A 26 19.62 12.71 8.27
CA CYS A 26 19.29 12.91 9.67
C CYS A 26 20.15 12.04 10.61
N ILE A 27 20.52 10.84 10.17
CA ILE A 27 21.36 9.91 10.93
C ILE A 27 22.86 10.13 10.69
N THR A 28 23.25 10.76 9.58
CA THR A 28 24.67 11.03 9.26
C THR A 28 25.17 12.41 9.71
N ARG A 29 24.31 13.26 10.27
CA ARG A 29 24.75 14.55 10.83
C ARG A 29 25.62 14.36 12.09
N PRO A 30 26.52 15.30 12.44
CA PRO A 30 27.49 15.12 13.53
C PRO A 30 26.89 14.75 14.90
N ALA A 31 25.67 15.20 15.20
CA ALA A 31 24.94 14.87 16.42
C ALA A 31 23.47 14.52 16.08
N PRO A 32 23.15 13.25 15.76
CA PRO A 32 21.80 12.86 15.40
C PRO A 32 20.88 12.87 16.63
N SER A 33 19.96 13.84 16.68
CA SER A 33 18.98 14.02 17.77
C SER A 33 17.53 13.70 17.39
N CYS A 34 17.24 13.27 16.15
CA CYS A 34 15.88 12.96 15.74
C CYS A 34 15.48 11.61 16.33
N ARG A 35 14.50 11.62 17.24
CA ARG A 35 14.08 10.41 17.95
C ARG A 35 13.63 9.30 17.01
N ALA A 36 12.79 9.61 16.02
CA ALA A 36 12.31 8.59 15.08
C ALA A 36 13.45 7.97 14.26
N CYS A 37 14.33 8.80 13.68
CA CYS A 37 15.44 8.29 12.88
C CYS A 37 16.47 7.50 13.71
N VAL A 38 16.84 7.97 14.89
CA VAL A 38 17.76 7.22 15.77
C VAL A 38 17.13 5.91 16.21
N ASP A 39 15.85 5.94 16.60
CA ASP A 39 15.11 4.75 17.02
C ASP A 39 14.97 3.71 15.90
N SER A 40 14.80 4.17 14.65
CA SER A 40 14.62 3.33 13.46
C SER A 40 15.84 2.47 13.09
N LEU A 41 17.02 2.79 13.65
CA LEU A 41 18.23 1.99 13.45
C LEU A 41 18.21 0.68 14.26
N ARG A 42 17.33 0.56 15.25
CA ARG A 42 17.19 -0.67 16.02
C ARG A 42 16.43 -1.73 15.20
N PRO A 43 16.83 -3.01 15.27
CA PRO A 43 16.05 -4.09 14.68
C PRO A 43 14.59 -4.03 15.10
N HIS A 44 13.68 -4.25 14.14
CA HIS A 44 12.22 -4.25 14.34
C HIS A 44 11.63 -2.96 14.94
N SER A 45 12.35 -1.83 14.84
CA SER A 45 11.78 -0.54 15.25
C SER A 45 10.57 -0.19 14.38
N LYS A 46 9.45 0.16 15.03
CA LYS A 46 8.26 0.72 14.37
C LYS A 46 8.50 2.09 13.73
N ASN A 47 9.62 2.74 14.06
CA ASN A 47 10.04 3.96 13.40
C ASN A 47 10.88 3.70 12.15
N ARG A 48 11.23 2.44 11.84
CA ARG A 48 11.71 2.09 10.51
C ARG A 48 10.50 2.00 9.57
N ARG A 49 10.32 3.02 8.74
CA ARG A 49 9.11 3.18 7.91
C ARG A 49 9.51 3.24 6.43
N ARG A 50 9.07 2.23 5.68
CA ARG A 50 9.19 2.13 4.20
C ARG A 50 8.04 2.89 3.53
N ASN A 51 8.10 3.08 2.22
CA ASN A 51 7.00 3.72 1.48
C ASN A 51 5.68 2.98 1.74
N THR A 52 4.59 3.72 1.73
CA THR A 52 3.24 3.20 1.93
C THR A 52 2.97 2.04 0.97
N SER A 53 2.52 0.92 1.52
CA SER A 53 2.17 -0.26 0.74
C SER A 53 1.39 -1.25 1.60
N LEU A 54 0.38 -1.87 1.00
CA LEU A 54 -0.39 -2.95 1.61
C LEU A 54 -0.17 -4.26 0.85
N LEU A 55 -0.05 -5.35 1.59
CA LEU A 55 -0.16 -6.70 1.09
C LEU A 55 -1.51 -7.28 1.53
N LEU A 56 -2.36 -7.62 0.57
CA LEU A 56 -3.60 -8.33 0.77
C LEU A 56 -3.37 -9.80 0.43
N THR A 57 -3.64 -10.69 1.38
CA THR A 57 -3.67 -12.13 1.11
C THR A 57 -5.13 -12.57 1.05
N LEU A 58 -5.53 -13.11 -0.09
CA LEU A 58 -6.80 -13.79 -0.28
C LEU A 58 -6.59 -15.28 -0.10
N ARG A 59 -7.56 -15.97 0.51
CA ARG A 59 -7.51 -17.43 0.66
C ARG A 59 -8.77 -18.06 0.08
N ARG A 60 -8.60 -19.18 -0.61
CA ARG A 60 -9.73 -19.92 -1.16
C ARG A 60 -10.58 -20.53 -0.03
N ARG A 61 -11.88 -20.25 -0.03
CA ARG A 61 -12.91 -20.95 0.75
C ARG A 61 -12.84 -22.43 0.43
N GLN A 62 -12.70 -23.25 1.46
CA GLN A 62 -12.81 -24.69 1.31
C GLN A 62 -14.28 -25.07 1.04
N CYS A 63 -14.50 -25.87 0.02
CA CYS A 63 -15.74 -26.61 -0.18
C CYS A 63 -15.45 -28.08 0.17
N GLY A 64 -15.97 -28.56 1.31
CA GLY A 64 -15.82 -29.95 1.80
C GLY A 64 -15.17 -30.08 3.19
N GLU A 65 -15.29 -31.26 3.81
CA GLU A 65 -14.90 -31.57 5.21
C GLU A 65 -13.38 -31.75 5.44
N SER A 66 -12.52 -31.53 4.45
CA SER A 66 -11.08 -31.77 4.54
C SER A 66 -10.28 -30.47 4.39
N TRP A 67 -9.47 -30.16 5.41
CA TRP A 67 -8.55 -29.04 5.40
C TRP A 67 -7.33 -29.34 4.50
N SER A 68 -7.37 -28.97 3.23
CA SER A 68 -6.12 -28.69 2.50
C SER A 68 -5.66 -27.27 2.84
N GLU A 69 -4.37 -27.02 3.01
CA GLU A 69 -3.82 -25.66 3.08
C GLU A 69 -4.37 -24.87 1.88
N GLY A 70 -5.29 -23.94 2.15
CA GLY A 70 -6.06 -23.28 1.10
C GLY A 70 -5.15 -22.46 0.20
N GLU A 71 -5.35 -22.55 -1.11
CA GLU A 71 -4.65 -21.72 -2.08
C GLU A 71 -4.73 -20.24 -1.69
N GLU A 72 -3.60 -19.56 -1.63
CA GLU A 72 -3.50 -18.13 -1.33
C GLU A 72 -3.15 -17.34 -2.58
N LYS A 73 -3.71 -16.13 -2.70
CA LYS A 73 -3.36 -15.12 -3.70
C LYS A 73 -2.93 -13.84 -3.00
N ASN A 74 -1.87 -13.21 -3.48
CA ASN A 74 -1.28 -12.03 -2.88
C ASN A 74 -1.42 -10.83 -3.81
N ILE A 75 -2.12 -9.80 -3.36
CA ILE A 75 -2.31 -8.53 -4.06
C ILE A 75 -1.53 -7.45 -3.32
N LEU A 76 -0.64 -6.76 -4.02
CA LEU A 76 0.09 -5.62 -3.51
C LEU A 76 -0.64 -4.33 -3.90
N ILE A 77 -0.86 -3.42 -2.97
CA ILE A 77 -1.22 -2.02 -3.27
C ILE A 77 0.05 -1.19 -3.05
N ASP A 78 0.49 -0.53 -4.12
CA ASP A 78 1.75 0.17 -4.30
C ASP A 78 3.01 -0.71 -4.16
N CYS A 79 3.92 -0.55 -5.12
CA CYS A 79 5.23 -1.16 -5.18
C CYS A 79 6.31 -0.07 -5.19
N GLY A 80 6.49 0.63 -4.07
CA GLY A 80 7.44 1.72 -3.92
C GLY A 80 8.92 1.30 -3.95
N LYS A 81 9.84 2.26 -4.06
CA LYS A 81 11.30 1.99 -4.07
C LYS A 81 11.86 1.24 -2.84
N PHE A 82 11.12 1.21 -1.72
CA PHE A 82 11.48 0.40 -0.55
C PHE A 82 10.82 -1.00 -0.54
N PHE A 83 10.14 -1.40 -1.62
CA PHE A 83 9.45 -2.68 -1.74
C PHE A 83 10.38 -3.85 -1.43
N TRP A 84 11.56 -3.91 -2.07
CA TRP A 84 12.51 -5.01 -1.87
C TRP A 84 12.84 -5.23 -0.39
N GLU A 85 13.12 -4.14 0.34
CA GLU A 85 13.44 -4.19 1.77
C GLU A 85 12.25 -4.68 2.61
N GLY A 86 11.02 -4.30 2.24
CA GLY A 86 9.81 -4.78 2.88
C GLY A 86 9.53 -6.25 2.58
N ALA A 87 9.72 -6.67 1.33
CA ALA A 87 9.51 -8.04 0.87
C ALA A 87 10.44 -9.01 1.59
N ILE A 88 11.75 -8.73 1.67
CA ILE A 88 12.71 -9.62 2.35
C ILE A 88 12.45 -9.75 3.85
N GLU A 89 11.88 -8.74 4.51
CA GLU A 89 11.52 -8.82 5.93
C GLU A 89 10.19 -9.56 6.13
N TRP A 90 9.16 -9.19 5.38
CA TRP A 90 7.80 -9.63 5.66
C TRP A 90 7.40 -10.91 4.95
N PHE A 91 7.84 -11.14 3.72
CA PHE A 91 7.34 -12.27 2.93
C PHE A 91 7.70 -13.64 3.54
N PRO A 92 8.94 -13.87 4.02
CA PRO A 92 9.27 -15.13 4.69
C PRO A 92 8.43 -15.37 5.95
N LEU A 93 8.17 -14.31 6.73
CA LEU A 93 7.37 -14.39 7.97
C LEU A 93 5.88 -14.63 7.69
N LEU A 94 5.38 -14.10 6.56
CA LEU A 94 3.98 -14.18 6.16
C LEU A 94 3.67 -15.39 5.28
N GLY A 95 4.69 -16.14 4.85
CA GLY A 95 4.55 -17.29 3.94
C GLY A 95 4.27 -16.90 2.49
N VAL A 96 4.57 -15.67 2.09
CA VAL A 96 4.26 -15.14 0.74
C VAL A 96 5.25 -15.71 -0.27
N ARG A 97 4.73 -16.33 -1.32
CA ARG A 97 5.53 -16.98 -2.38
C ARG A 97 5.34 -16.36 -3.76
N SER A 98 4.17 -15.77 -4.01
CA SER A 98 3.78 -15.14 -5.26
C SER A 98 3.31 -13.72 -5.02
N ILE A 99 3.35 -12.91 -6.07
CA ILE A 99 2.67 -11.62 -6.19
C ILE A 99 1.70 -11.77 -7.37
N ASP A 100 0.44 -12.07 -7.06
CA ASP A 100 -0.57 -12.43 -8.04
C ASP A 100 -1.20 -11.19 -8.71
N ALA A 101 -1.10 -10.02 -8.06
CA ALA A 101 -1.39 -8.74 -8.69
C ALA A 101 -0.71 -7.57 -7.94
N VAL A 102 -0.47 -6.48 -8.66
CA VAL A 102 -0.08 -5.18 -8.12
C VAL A 102 -1.14 -4.17 -8.53
N ILE A 103 -1.60 -3.33 -7.62
CA ILE A 103 -2.46 -2.18 -7.88
C ILE A 103 -1.65 -0.93 -7.54
N LEU A 104 -1.61 0.06 -8.43
CA LEU A 104 -0.91 1.32 -8.18
C LEU A 104 -1.90 2.45 -7.91
N THR A 105 -1.62 3.25 -6.89
CA THR A 105 -2.38 4.46 -6.58
C THR A 105 -2.05 5.61 -7.53
N HIS A 106 -0.78 5.76 -7.89
CA HIS A 106 -0.24 6.79 -8.77
C HIS A 106 1.17 6.42 -9.28
N ASP A 107 1.77 7.28 -10.09
CA ASP A 107 3.05 7.05 -10.78
C ASP A 107 4.31 7.50 -10.04
N HIS A 108 4.20 8.13 -8.86
CA HIS A 108 5.39 8.57 -8.14
C HIS A 108 6.28 7.40 -7.70
N PHE A 109 7.57 7.68 -7.55
CA PHE A 109 8.59 6.66 -7.35
C PHE A 109 8.47 5.92 -6.00
N ASP A 110 7.82 6.50 -5.02
CA ASP A 110 7.45 5.87 -3.76
C ASP A 110 6.20 4.98 -3.84
N ALA A 111 5.42 5.05 -4.91
CA ALA A 111 4.33 4.12 -5.22
C ALA A 111 4.71 3.07 -6.27
N ALA A 112 5.57 3.40 -7.24
CA ALA A 112 5.88 2.54 -8.38
C ALA A 112 7.37 2.16 -8.54
N GLY A 113 8.28 2.78 -7.78
CA GLY A 113 9.73 2.63 -8.00
C GLY A 113 10.32 1.25 -7.70
N GLY A 114 9.56 0.36 -7.07
CA GLY A 114 9.92 -1.03 -6.78
C GLY A 114 9.48 -2.03 -7.85
N LEU A 115 8.75 -1.59 -8.90
CA LEU A 115 8.29 -2.49 -9.98
C LEU A 115 9.45 -3.26 -10.63
N ASP A 116 10.63 -2.64 -10.72
CA ASP A 116 11.83 -3.28 -11.25
C ASP A 116 12.28 -4.49 -10.42
N ASN A 117 12.02 -4.49 -9.11
CA ASN A 117 12.36 -5.59 -8.21
C ASN A 117 11.48 -6.83 -8.40
N LEU A 118 10.32 -6.71 -9.05
CA LEU A 118 9.44 -7.85 -9.37
C LEU A 118 10.10 -8.85 -10.33
N ARG A 119 11.24 -8.48 -10.92
CA ARG A 119 12.08 -9.35 -11.73
C ARG A 119 12.50 -10.63 -10.98
N ASP A 120 12.61 -10.57 -9.66
CA ASP A 120 12.99 -11.72 -8.82
C ASP A 120 11.97 -12.88 -8.93
N TRP A 121 10.71 -12.56 -9.24
CA TRP A 121 9.66 -13.56 -9.50
C TRP A 121 9.64 -14.05 -10.94
N THR A 122 10.00 -13.21 -11.91
CA THR A 122 9.80 -13.53 -13.33
C THR A 122 11.05 -13.99 -14.06
N MET A 123 12.21 -13.90 -13.42
CA MET A 123 13.48 -14.21 -14.07
C MET A 123 14.05 -15.60 -13.74
N PRO A 124 14.79 -16.22 -14.66
CA PRO A 124 15.62 -17.39 -14.39
C PRO A 124 16.70 -17.12 -13.31
N PRO A 125 17.14 -18.15 -12.56
CA PRO A 125 16.81 -19.56 -12.74
C PRO A 125 15.53 -20.01 -12.03
N LEU A 126 14.97 -19.19 -11.12
CA LEU A 126 13.82 -19.59 -10.31
C LEU A 126 12.49 -19.46 -11.07
N CYS A 127 12.28 -18.35 -11.79
CA CYS A 127 11.09 -18.07 -12.61
C CYS A 127 9.79 -18.53 -11.92
N LEU A 128 9.55 -18.02 -10.70
CA LEU A 128 8.39 -18.39 -9.88
C LEU A 128 7.06 -18.04 -10.54
N GLN A 129 7.05 -17.03 -11.41
CA GLN A 129 5.88 -16.56 -12.14
C GLN A 129 6.26 -16.19 -13.58
N GLN A 130 5.37 -16.46 -14.54
CA GLN A 130 5.58 -16.04 -15.94
C GLN A 130 5.42 -14.54 -16.13
N THR A 131 4.47 -13.94 -15.39
CA THR A 131 4.22 -12.51 -15.40
C THR A 131 3.61 -12.07 -14.07
N VAL A 132 3.79 -10.80 -13.72
CA VAL A 132 3.07 -10.13 -12.63
C VAL A 132 2.09 -9.12 -13.23
N PRO A 133 0.77 -9.29 -13.02
CA PRO A 133 -0.23 -8.32 -13.43
C PRO A 133 -0.14 -7.01 -12.63
N VAL A 134 -0.23 -5.87 -13.31
CA VAL A 134 -0.21 -4.52 -12.74
C VAL A 134 -1.47 -3.77 -13.18
N TYR A 135 -2.27 -3.34 -12.22
CA TYR A 135 -3.50 -2.57 -12.40
C TYR A 135 -3.21 -1.11 -12.10
N VAL A 136 -3.39 -0.23 -13.09
CA VAL A 136 -2.94 1.17 -13.03
C VAL A 136 -3.77 2.02 -14.00
N ARG A 137 -3.98 3.32 -13.72
CA ARG A 137 -4.64 4.22 -14.67
C ARG A 137 -3.74 4.47 -15.87
N ASP A 138 -4.33 4.78 -17.02
CA ASP A 138 -3.55 5.03 -18.23
C ASP A 138 -2.62 6.24 -18.10
N GLU A 139 -3.04 7.29 -17.37
CA GLU A 139 -2.21 8.46 -17.09
C GLU A 139 -0.99 8.12 -16.23
N ASP A 140 -1.18 7.33 -15.17
CA ASP A 140 -0.10 6.91 -14.29
C ASP A 140 0.86 5.95 -15.02
N LYS A 141 0.32 5.05 -15.86
CA LYS A 141 1.12 4.18 -16.71
C LYS A 141 1.98 4.98 -17.69
N ALA A 142 1.45 6.06 -18.24
CA ALA A 142 2.21 6.96 -19.11
C ALA A 142 3.35 7.66 -18.35
N GLY A 143 3.11 8.06 -17.10
CA GLY A 143 4.14 8.60 -16.21
C GLY A 143 5.26 7.59 -15.92
N ILE A 144 4.90 6.34 -15.61
CA ILE A 144 5.86 5.24 -15.42
C ILE A 144 6.65 5.00 -16.71
N ALA A 145 5.99 4.96 -17.88
CA ALA A 145 6.66 4.78 -19.17
C ALA A 145 7.61 5.93 -19.51
N ALA A 146 7.29 7.16 -19.12
CA ALA A 146 8.16 8.31 -19.32
C ALA A 146 9.44 8.23 -18.46
N ALA A 147 9.33 7.72 -17.23
CA ALA A 147 10.46 7.57 -16.32
C ALA A 147 11.31 6.31 -16.59
N PHE A 148 10.65 5.17 -16.84
CA PHE A 148 11.26 3.86 -17.05
C PHE A 148 10.57 3.11 -18.20
N PRO A 149 10.84 3.49 -19.47
CA PRO A 149 10.13 2.96 -20.63
C PRO A 149 10.17 1.44 -20.72
N TYR A 150 11.31 0.84 -20.35
CA TYR A 150 11.53 -0.59 -20.41
C TYR A 150 10.62 -1.42 -19.49
N LEU A 151 10.05 -0.83 -18.43
CA LEU A 151 9.10 -1.52 -17.54
C LEU A 151 7.76 -1.76 -18.24
N VAL A 152 7.36 -0.86 -19.14
CA VAL A 152 6.09 -0.92 -19.88
C VAL A 152 6.27 -1.54 -21.25
N GLU A 153 7.39 -1.24 -21.91
CA GLU A 153 7.76 -1.76 -23.22
C GLU A 153 9.15 -2.44 -23.13
N PRO A 154 9.21 -3.75 -22.84
CA PRO A 154 10.47 -4.47 -22.64
C PRO A 154 11.46 -4.39 -23.82
N SER A 155 10.98 -4.14 -25.05
CA SER A 155 11.83 -3.94 -26.24
C SER A 155 12.67 -2.66 -26.17
N LEU A 156 12.34 -1.71 -25.30
CA LEU A 156 13.13 -0.50 -25.03
C LEU A 156 14.28 -0.72 -24.03
N SER A 157 14.53 -1.96 -23.60
CA SER A 157 15.69 -2.29 -22.77
C SER A 157 17.01 -2.12 -23.54
N THR A 158 18.01 -1.52 -22.90
CA THR A 158 19.26 -1.10 -23.56
C THR A 158 20.30 -2.24 -23.73
N GLY A 159 19.92 -3.50 -23.59
CA GLY A 159 20.85 -4.64 -23.70
C GLY A 159 20.26 -6.00 -23.30
N GLY A 160 21.13 -6.99 -23.05
CA GLY A 160 20.75 -8.35 -22.61
C GLY A 160 20.47 -8.49 -21.11
N GLY A 161 20.36 -7.38 -20.38
CA GLY A 161 19.95 -7.37 -18.98
C GLY A 161 18.48 -7.75 -18.88
N ALA A 162 18.15 -8.65 -17.95
CA ALA A 162 16.78 -9.09 -17.82
C ALA A 162 15.90 -8.02 -17.14
N VAL A 163 14.62 -8.04 -17.48
CA VAL A 163 13.59 -7.05 -17.13
C VAL A 163 12.43 -7.80 -16.48
N PRO A 164 11.70 -7.24 -15.50
CA PRO A 164 10.50 -7.90 -14.99
C PRO A 164 9.48 -8.15 -16.11
N ALA A 165 8.84 -9.31 -16.10
CA ALA A 165 7.75 -9.61 -17.01
C ALA A 165 6.43 -9.08 -16.43
N LEU A 166 6.09 -7.84 -16.74
CA LEU A 166 4.88 -7.18 -16.26
C LEU A 166 3.79 -7.17 -17.33
N SER A 167 2.53 -7.32 -16.91
CA SER A 167 1.36 -7.14 -17.77
C SER A 167 0.47 -6.06 -17.19
N PHE A 168 0.16 -5.04 -17.99
CA PHE A 168 -0.58 -3.86 -17.51
C PHE A 168 -2.05 -3.94 -17.88
N SER A 169 -2.93 -3.79 -16.89
CA SER A 169 -4.38 -3.68 -17.03
C SER A 169 -4.84 -2.29 -16.60
N SER A 170 -5.56 -1.61 -17.48
CA SER A 170 -6.08 -0.28 -17.20
C SER A 170 -7.21 -0.33 -16.17
N ILE A 171 -7.15 0.55 -15.19
CA ILE A 171 -8.27 0.85 -14.27
C ILE A 171 -8.75 2.29 -14.49
N ALA A 172 -9.99 2.58 -14.13
CA ALA A 172 -10.61 3.88 -14.36
C ALA A 172 -11.28 4.41 -13.08
N ASP A 173 -11.26 5.74 -12.94
CA ASP A 173 -11.87 6.45 -11.83
C ASP A 173 -13.35 6.08 -11.68
N TYR A 174 -13.76 5.78 -10.45
CA TYR A 174 -15.13 5.42 -10.08
C TYR A 174 -15.68 4.15 -10.77
N VAL A 175 -14.84 3.39 -11.48
CA VAL A 175 -15.22 2.13 -12.12
C VAL A 175 -14.65 0.96 -11.32
N GLN A 176 -15.55 0.16 -10.76
CA GLN A 176 -15.16 -1.01 -9.98
C GLN A 176 -14.51 -2.07 -10.88
N PHE A 177 -13.43 -2.67 -10.38
CA PHE A 177 -12.79 -3.83 -10.99
C PHE A 177 -12.63 -4.94 -9.95
N GLN A 178 -12.35 -6.15 -10.41
CA GLN A 178 -12.19 -7.33 -9.54
C GLN A 178 -10.86 -8.02 -9.79
N ILE A 179 -10.24 -8.49 -8.72
CA ILE A 179 -9.10 -9.40 -8.76
C ILE A 179 -9.43 -10.59 -7.85
N PHE A 180 -9.49 -11.79 -8.41
CA PHE A 180 -9.87 -13.03 -7.71
C PHE A 180 -11.18 -12.89 -6.90
N GLY A 181 -12.18 -12.19 -7.46
CA GLY A 181 -13.47 -11.96 -6.81
C GLY A 181 -13.49 -10.85 -5.74
N LEU A 182 -12.33 -10.32 -5.30
CA LEU A 182 -12.29 -9.12 -4.46
C LEU A 182 -12.50 -7.88 -5.32
N SER A 183 -13.54 -7.11 -4.99
CA SER A 183 -13.88 -5.86 -5.66
C SER A 183 -13.10 -4.67 -5.12
N PHE A 184 -12.59 -3.84 -6.03
CA PHE A 184 -11.89 -2.59 -5.76
C PHE A 184 -12.57 -1.43 -6.48
N LEU A 185 -12.86 -0.35 -5.77
CA LEU A 185 -13.33 0.91 -6.34
C LEU A 185 -12.20 1.95 -6.25
N PRO A 186 -11.61 2.36 -7.38
CA PRO A 186 -10.72 3.51 -7.47
C PRO A 186 -11.52 4.80 -7.26
N VAL A 187 -11.07 5.65 -6.37
CA VAL A 187 -11.64 6.99 -6.14
C VAL A 187 -10.52 8.01 -6.28
N PRO A 188 -10.54 8.90 -7.29
CA PRO A 188 -9.54 9.94 -7.43
C PRO A 188 -9.58 10.90 -6.24
N ILE A 189 -8.39 11.23 -5.75
CA ILE A 189 -8.16 12.10 -4.61
C ILE A 189 -7.03 13.08 -4.95
N GLU A 190 -7.15 14.31 -4.46
CA GLU A 190 -6.24 15.38 -4.81
C GLU A 190 -4.90 15.21 -4.10
N HIS A 191 -3.80 15.12 -4.84
CA HIS A 191 -2.44 14.97 -4.33
C HIS A 191 -1.58 16.18 -4.73
N GLY A 192 -1.91 17.34 -4.15
CA GLY A 192 -1.25 18.61 -4.46
C GLY A 192 -1.61 19.12 -5.86
N ARG A 193 -0.70 18.96 -6.82
CA ARG A 193 -0.92 19.37 -8.23
C ARG A 193 -1.24 18.19 -9.16
N THR A 194 -1.26 16.99 -8.62
CA THR A 194 -1.58 15.76 -9.34
C THR A 194 -2.75 15.07 -8.62
N THR A 195 -3.15 13.90 -9.14
CA THR A 195 -4.23 13.09 -8.58
C THR A 195 -3.65 11.72 -8.24
N ALA A 196 -4.00 11.18 -7.08
CA ALA A 196 -3.79 9.79 -6.73
C ALA A 196 -5.13 9.06 -6.60
N LEU A 197 -5.09 7.74 -6.41
CA LEU A 197 -6.29 6.95 -6.14
C LEU A 197 -6.36 6.51 -4.67
N ALA A 198 -7.52 6.73 -4.06
CA ALA A 198 -7.97 5.94 -2.94
C ALA A 198 -8.59 4.64 -3.47
N PHE A 199 -8.46 3.55 -2.70
CA PHE A 199 -9.12 2.29 -3.00
C PHE A 199 -10.09 1.90 -1.89
N VAL A 200 -11.34 1.66 -2.28
CA VAL A 200 -12.36 1.06 -1.40
C VAL A 200 -12.51 -0.41 -1.78
N PHE A 201 -12.31 -1.29 -0.81
CA PHE A 201 -12.41 -2.74 -1.00
C PHE A 201 -12.84 -3.42 0.30
N ASP A 202 -13.73 -4.41 0.21
CA ASP A 202 -14.29 -5.09 1.38
C ASP A 202 -14.77 -4.09 2.47
N HIS A 203 -14.16 -4.09 3.66
CA HIS A 203 -14.47 -3.15 4.75
C HIS A 203 -13.41 -2.06 4.94
N PHE A 204 -12.55 -1.88 3.94
CA PHE A 204 -11.36 -1.04 3.96
C PHE A 204 -11.49 0.16 3.02
N CYS A 205 -10.86 1.26 3.44
CA CYS A 205 -10.55 2.41 2.59
C CYS A 205 -9.06 2.70 2.74
N TYR A 206 -8.32 2.75 1.64
CA TYR A 206 -6.89 3.06 1.62
C TYR A 206 -6.66 4.32 0.78
N ALA A 207 -6.10 5.36 1.39
CA ALA A 207 -5.82 6.64 0.75
C ALA A 207 -4.47 7.18 1.27
N SER A 208 -3.37 6.88 0.57
CA SER A 208 -2.00 7.09 1.06
C SER A 208 -1.40 8.46 0.81
N ASP A 209 -1.79 9.11 -0.28
CA ASP A 209 -1.19 10.36 -0.77
C ASP A 209 -2.32 11.35 -1.09
N VAL A 210 -2.75 12.08 -0.07
CA VAL A 210 -3.97 12.89 -0.12
C VAL A 210 -3.66 14.27 0.41
N LYS A 211 -4.06 15.33 -0.27
CA LYS A 211 -4.13 16.68 0.31
C LYS A 211 -5.57 17.07 0.58
N GLU A 212 -6.44 16.79 -0.37
CA GLU A 212 -7.85 17.15 -0.32
C GLU A 212 -8.68 15.98 -0.84
N VAL A 213 -9.97 16.00 -0.52
CA VAL A 213 -10.95 15.07 -1.06
C VAL A 213 -12.12 15.93 -1.55
N SER A 214 -12.28 16.07 -2.86
CA SER A 214 -13.42 16.78 -3.45
C SER A 214 -14.76 16.19 -3.03
N ASP A 215 -15.83 16.99 -3.14
CA ASP A 215 -17.18 16.55 -2.78
C ASP A 215 -17.62 15.29 -3.56
N LEU A 216 -17.24 15.19 -4.83
CA LEU A 216 -17.51 14.02 -5.66
C LEU A 216 -16.78 12.77 -5.14
N ALA A 217 -15.48 12.89 -4.85
CA ALA A 217 -14.70 11.81 -4.28
C ALA A 217 -15.25 11.40 -2.91
N PHE A 218 -15.56 12.38 -2.05
CA PHE A 218 -16.12 12.14 -0.72
C PHE A 218 -17.47 11.41 -0.78
N ALA A 219 -18.31 11.70 -1.78
CA ALA A 219 -19.59 11.01 -1.99
C ALA A 219 -19.42 9.55 -2.45
N ALA A 220 -18.32 9.21 -3.12
CA ALA A 220 -18.00 7.85 -3.56
C ALA A 220 -17.33 7.01 -2.44
N LEU A 221 -16.64 7.66 -1.50
CA LEU A 221 -16.01 6.99 -0.37
C LEU A 221 -17.04 6.43 0.63
N PRO A 222 -16.70 5.35 1.37
CA PRO A 222 -17.60 4.81 2.38
C PRO A 222 -17.81 5.82 3.51
N SER A 223 -19.07 5.96 3.93
CA SER A 223 -19.46 6.88 5.01
C SER A 223 -19.17 6.36 6.42
N SER A 224 -18.69 5.12 6.55
CA SER A 224 -18.33 4.46 7.82
C SER A 224 -17.47 3.19 7.58
N PRO A 225 -16.25 3.30 7.01
CA PRO A 225 -15.39 2.13 6.82
C PRO A 225 -15.00 1.50 8.16
N SER A 226 -14.84 0.17 8.18
CA SER A 226 -14.34 -0.51 9.39
C SER A 226 -12.87 -0.19 9.62
N PHE A 227 -12.11 -0.04 8.55
CA PHE A 227 -10.69 0.30 8.59
C PHE A 227 -10.37 1.38 7.54
N LEU A 228 -9.79 2.48 8.00
CA LEU A 228 -9.30 3.56 7.15
C LEU A 228 -7.77 3.63 7.29
N PHE A 229 -7.06 3.47 6.18
CA PHE A 229 -5.66 3.87 6.07
C PHE A 229 -5.63 5.23 5.38
N VAL A 230 -5.07 6.25 6.04
CA VAL A 230 -5.11 7.63 5.57
C VAL A 230 -3.75 8.31 5.71
N ASP A 231 -3.41 9.11 4.70
CA ASP A 231 -2.24 9.98 4.68
C ASP A 231 -2.14 10.85 5.93
N CYS A 232 -0.91 11.09 6.39
CA CYS A 232 -0.56 11.96 7.50
C CYS A 232 0.95 12.24 7.46
N LEU A 233 1.40 13.17 6.63
CA LEU A 233 2.83 13.39 6.43
C LEU A 233 3.52 14.00 7.67
N ARG A 234 2.97 15.09 8.22
CA ARG A 234 3.54 15.86 9.33
C ARG A 234 2.44 16.44 10.23
N GLU A 235 2.82 17.02 11.38
CA GLU A 235 1.87 17.75 12.24
C GLU A 235 1.44 19.09 11.63
N VAL A 236 2.27 19.68 10.77
CA VAL A 236 2.02 20.98 10.14
C VAL A 236 1.46 20.80 8.73
N GLU A 237 0.71 21.80 8.25
CA GLU A 237 0.10 21.81 6.92
C GLU A 237 1.13 21.59 5.80
N GLN A 238 0.74 20.80 4.80
CA GLN A 238 1.55 20.49 3.62
C GLN A 238 0.81 20.88 2.34
N SER A 239 1.55 21.05 1.24
CA SER A 239 0.99 21.40 -0.07
C SER A 239 0.38 20.21 -0.82
N SER A 240 0.82 18.98 -0.52
CA SER A 240 0.44 17.77 -1.26
C SER A 240 -0.02 16.62 -0.37
N HIS A 241 -0.01 16.81 0.95
CA HIS A 241 -0.35 15.80 1.95
C HIS A 241 -1.23 16.37 3.05
N LEU A 242 -1.96 15.50 3.73
CA LEU A 242 -2.69 15.84 4.95
C LEU A 242 -1.69 16.01 6.10
N SER A 243 -1.88 17.07 6.86
CA SER A 243 -1.37 17.17 8.22
C SER A 243 -2.14 16.27 9.17
N LEU A 244 -1.57 15.99 10.34
CA LEU A 244 -2.22 15.18 11.38
C LEU A 244 -3.65 15.65 11.71
N SER A 245 -3.88 16.96 11.82
CA SER A 245 -5.22 17.50 12.09
C SER A 245 -6.18 17.23 10.94
N GLU A 246 -5.75 17.44 9.69
CA GLU A 246 -6.59 17.20 8.52
C GLU A 246 -6.92 15.71 8.36
N SER A 247 -5.97 14.80 8.65
CA SER A 247 -6.19 13.35 8.66
C SER A 247 -7.21 12.92 9.70
N VAL A 248 -7.14 13.48 10.92
CA VAL A 248 -8.08 13.20 12.00
C VAL A 248 -9.48 13.73 11.65
N ASP A 249 -9.57 14.91 11.07
CA ASP A 249 -10.83 15.50 10.64
C ASP A 249 -11.48 14.69 9.51
N LEU A 250 -10.71 14.27 8.50
CA LEU A 250 -11.19 13.40 7.43
C LEU A 250 -11.71 12.07 7.98
N ALA A 251 -10.94 11.41 8.86
CA ALA A 251 -11.36 10.17 9.51
C ALA A 251 -12.65 10.36 10.33
N GLY A 252 -12.81 11.51 10.99
CA GLY A 252 -14.00 11.89 11.74
C GLY A 252 -15.22 12.08 10.84
N ARG A 253 -15.05 12.79 9.71
CA ARG A 253 -16.11 12.99 8.68
C ARG A 253 -16.56 11.66 8.08
N MET A 254 -15.62 10.74 7.81
CA MET A 254 -15.88 9.39 7.32
C MET A 254 -16.40 8.42 8.40
N LYS A 255 -16.48 8.84 9.67
CA LYS A 255 -16.92 8.00 10.80
C LYS A 255 -16.19 6.64 10.84
N ALA A 256 -14.90 6.62 10.49
CA ALA A 256 -14.12 5.39 10.42
C ALA A 256 -14.07 4.70 11.79
N LYS A 257 -14.29 3.38 11.83
CA LYS A 257 -14.28 2.62 13.10
C LYS A 257 -12.87 2.47 13.65
N ARG A 258 -11.89 2.27 12.77
CA ARG A 258 -10.46 2.25 13.08
C ARG A 258 -9.69 2.99 12.00
N THR A 259 -8.78 3.86 12.44
CA THR A 259 -7.94 4.66 11.54
C THR A 259 -6.48 4.34 11.77
N PHE A 260 -5.76 4.11 10.67
CA PHE A 260 -4.32 3.94 10.60
C PHE A 260 -3.73 5.09 9.81
N LEU A 261 -2.87 5.86 10.47
CA LEU A 261 -2.11 6.92 9.82
C LEU A 261 -0.93 6.29 9.09
N ILE A 262 -0.74 6.63 7.82
CA ILE A 262 0.37 6.21 6.95
C ILE A 262 1.02 7.44 6.31
N GLY A 263 2.09 7.26 5.54
CA GLY A 263 2.86 8.39 4.98
C GLY A 263 3.64 9.18 6.04
N ILE A 264 3.75 8.68 7.27
CA ILE A 264 4.16 9.48 8.42
C ILE A 264 5.66 9.78 8.42
N GLY A 265 6.02 11.05 8.31
CA GLY A 265 7.38 11.56 8.39
C GLY A 265 8.06 11.43 9.76
N HIS A 266 9.39 11.66 9.77
CA HIS A 266 10.23 11.46 10.96
C HIS A 266 10.04 12.50 12.08
N GLU A 267 9.32 13.58 11.80
CA GLU A 267 8.97 14.62 12.78
C GLU A 267 7.89 14.10 13.75
N VAL A 268 6.98 13.25 13.25
CA VAL A 268 5.91 12.62 14.04
C VAL A 268 6.49 11.40 14.77
N SER A 269 7.12 11.67 15.92
CA SER A 269 7.94 10.72 16.66
C SER A 269 7.29 10.26 17.96
N LYS A 270 6.06 9.74 17.93
CA LYS A 270 5.45 9.13 19.12
C LYS A 270 4.75 7.79 18.86
N PRO A 271 5.37 6.67 19.28
CA PRO A 271 4.65 5.42 19.46
C PRO A 271 3.62 5.57 20.59
N GLY A 272 2.33 5.33 20.31
CA GLY A 272 1.30 5.17 21.35
C GLY A 272 0.60 6.46 21.83
N GLN A 273 0.70 7.58 21.13
CA GLN A 273 -0.10 8.75 21.49
C GLN A 273 -1.57 8.51 21.10
N ARG A 274 -2.43 8.39 22.12
CA ARG A 274 -3.89 8.42 21.97
C ARG A 274 -4.31 9.87 21.75
N TRP A 275 -4.69 10.22 20.53
CA TRP A 275 -5.20 11.54 20.18
C TRP A 275 -6.74 11.54 20.31
N GLY A 276 -7.25 12.18 21.37
CA GLY A 276 -8.69 12.40 21.56
C GLY A 276 -9.52 11.18 21.97
N ARG A 277 -10.76 11.43 22.43
CA ARG A 277 -11.70 10.43 23.01
C ARG A 277 -12.26 9.41 22.00
N ARG A 278 -11.66 9.25 20.82
CA ARG A 278 -11.97 8.18 19.86
C ARG A 278 -10.64 7.52 19.51
N GLU A 279 -10.52 6.22 19.78
CA GLU A 279 -9.24 5.52 19.79
C GLU A 279 -8.59 5.45 18.39
N VAL A 280 -7.75 6.42 18.05
CA VAL A 280 -6.81 6.31 16.91
C VAL A 280 -5.71 5.32 17.30
N HIS A 281 -5.86 4.07 16.88
CA HIS A 281 -4.90 3.01 17.14
C HIS A 281 -3.78 3.02 16.10
N VAL A 282 -2.69 3.73 16.38
CA VAL A 282 -1.42 3.50 15.67
C VAL A 282 -0.74 2.26 16.24
N ARG A 283 -1.28 1.07 15.92
CA ARG A 283 -0.61 -0.22 16.19
C ARG A 283 0.01 -0.74 14.89
N ILE A 284 1.28 -0.44 14.66
CA ILE A 284 2.10 -1.07 13.62
C ILE A 284 2.49 -2.46 14.14
N HIS A 285 1.64 -3.43 13.84
CA HIS A 285 1.78 -4.90 13.78
C HIS A 285 0.37 -5.44 13.89
N ILE A 286 -0.26 -5.71 12.75
CA ILE A 286 -1.61 -6.24 12.75
C ILE A 286 -1.64 -7.47 11.86
N HIS A 287 -1.57 -8.63 12.50
CA HIS A 287 -2.22 -9.83 11.98
C HIS A 287 -3.71 -9.67 12.28
N ILE A 288 -4.47 -9.07 11.36
CA ILE A 288 -5.94 -9.15 11.43
C ILE A 288 -6.31 -10.51 10.87
N HIS A 289 -6.54 -11.49 11.74
CA HIS A 289 -7.33 -12.66 11.37
C HIS A 289 -8.80 -12.22 11.37
N ILE A 290 -9.40 -12.12 10.19
CA ILE A 290 -10.84 -11.87 10.08
C ILE A 290 -11.54 -13.18 10.48
N HIS A 291 -11.96 -13.28 11.74
CA HIS A 291 -12.85 -14.35 12.17
C HIS A 291 -14.28 -13.99 11.74
N ILE A 292 -14.76 -14.62 10.67
CA ILE A 292 -16.15 -14.53 10.25
C ILE A 292 -16.97 -15.36 11.25
N HIS A 293 -17.67 -14.70 12.17
CA HIS A 293 -18.69 -15.34 12.99
C HIS A 293 -19.95 -15.48 12.15
N ILE A 294 -20.21 -16.71 11.67
CA ILE A 294 -21.51 -17.09 11.13
C ILE A 294 -22.42 -17.40 12.31
N HIS A 295 -23.40 -16.54 12.58
CA HIS A 295 -24.54 -16.94 13.41
C HIS A 295 -25.45 -17.80 12.54
N ILE A 296 -25.56 -19.08 12.89
CA ILE A 296 -26.59 -20.01 12.39
C ILE A 296 -27.90 -19.68 13.11
#